data_AF-A0A973RSF9-F1
#
_entry.id   AF-A0A973RSF9-F1
#
_cell.length_a   1.000
_cell.length_b   1.000
_cell.length_c   1.000
_cell.angle_alpha   90.00
_cell.angle_beta   90.00
_cell.angle_gamma   90.00
#
_symmetry.space_group_name_H-M   'P 1'
#
loop_
_entity.id
_entity.type
_entity.pdbx_description
1 polymer ?
#
loop_
_entity_poly.entity_id
_entity_poly.type
_entity_poly.pdbx_seq_one_letter_code
_entity_poly.pdbx_strand_id
1 'polypeptide(L)'
;MHFPETTWDYSDAVRAEEGRGWKVPPREIGPDWRPNDPFTGTLRLAETRRGRSAAYFIWRADDGREFPMFISDMLLLVQSGVTIRPGGMVSTRWVVTKRGANYGIRHAGAEEVADA
;
A
#
# COMPACT_ATOMS: atom_id res chain seq x y z
N MET A 1 -17.01 -1.27 -29.48
CA MET A 1 -15.65 -0.69 -29.32
C MET A 1 -14.73 -1.86 -29.02
N HIS A 2 -13.98 -2.32 -30.03
CA HIS A 2 -13.19 -3.55 -30.00
C HIS A 2 -11.72 -3.12 -30.00
N PHE A 3 -10.95 -3.51 -28.98
CA PHE A 3 -9.51 -3.28 -28.96
C PHE A 3 -8.85 -4.53 -29.58
N PRO A 4 -8.00 -4.39 -30.61
CA PRO A 4 -7.30 -5.55 -31.17
C PRO A 4 -6.22 -6.01 -30.19
N GLU A 5 -6.25 -7.29 -29.83
CA GLU A 5 -5.16 -7.96 -29.12
C GLU A 5 -3.92 -7.97 -30.01
N THR A 6 -2.98 -7.07 -29.75
CA THR A 6 -1.64 -7.14 -30.33
C THR A 6 -0.77 -7.89 -29.33
N THR A 7 -0.71 -9.22 -29.49
CA THR A 7 0.38 -10.02 -28.93
C THR A 7 1.67 -9.56 -29.59
N TRP A 8 2.42 -8.72 -28.89
CA TRP A 8 3.79 -8.39 -29.22
C TRP A 8 4.65 -9.63 -28.99
N ASP A 9 4.95 -10.36 -30.06
CA ASP A 9 5.96 -11.42 -30.03
C ASP A 9 7.35 -10.76 -29.96
N TYR A 10 8.04 -10.95 -28.83
CA TYR A 10 9.38 -10.42 -28.57
C TYR A 10 10.46 -11.00 -29.51
N SER A 11 10.16 -12.07 -30.25
CA SER A 11 11.12 -12.76 -31.10
C SER A 11 11.41 -12.07 -32.44
N ASP A 12 10.53 -11.16 -32.89
CA ASP A 12 10.74 -10.38 -34.12
C ASP A 12 11.73 -9.20 -33.94
N ALA A 13 11.98 -8.77 -32.71
CA ALA A 13 12.87 -7.65 -32.41
C ALA A 13 14.37 -7.96 -32.62
N VAL A 14 14.73 -9.23 -32.80
CA VAL A 14 16.14 -9.67 -32.88
C VAL A 14 16.67 -9.71 -34.33
N ARG A 15 15.84 -9.47 -35.35
CA ARG A 15 16.24 -9.59 -36.77
C ARG A 15 16.31 -8.29 -37.59
N ALA A 16 16.23 -7.13 -36.94
CA ALA A 16 16.32 -5.83 -37.64
C ALA A 16 17.59 -5.07 -37.25
N GLU A 17 18.77 -5.65 -37.49
CA GLU A 17 20.01 -4.88 -37.55
C GLU A 17 20.28 -4.48 -38.99
N GLU A 18 19.95 -3.22 -39.31
CA GLU A 18 20.79 -2.27 -40.06
C GLU A 18 19.99 -1.00 -40.40
N GLY A 19 20.32 0.13 -39.76
CA GLY A 19 20.11 1.46 -40.36
C GLY A 19 19.14 2.44 -39.69
N ARG A 20 18.33 2.07 -38.69
CA ARG A 20 17.57 3.04 -37.88
C ARG A 20 17.56 2.61 -36.42
N GLY A 21 18.33 3.31 -35.60
CA GLY A 21 18.44 3.02 -34.16
C GLY A 21 17.11 3.16 -33.44
N TRP A 22 16.36 2.06 -33.33
CA TRP A 22 15.27 1.95 -32.38
C TRP A 22 15.89 1.84 -30.99
N LYS A 23 15.73 2.88 -30.17
CA LYS A 23 16.09 2.78 -28.76
C LYS A 23 15.16 1.75 -28.14
N VAL A 24 15.70 0.58 -27.79
CA VAL A 24 14.98 -0.40 -26.96
C VAL A 24 14.45 0.37 -25.74
N PRO A 25 13.13 0.44 -25.53
CA PRO A 25 12.61 1.09 -24.35
C PRO A 25 13.21 0.39 -23.13
N PRO A 26 13.61 1.13 -22.08
CA PRO A 26 14.15 0.51 -20.87
C PRO A 26 13.19 -0.57 -20.41
N ARG A 27 13.73 -1.77 -20.18
CA ARG A 27 12.99 -2.93 -19.68
C ARG A 27 12.12 -2.46 -18.52
N GLU A 28 10.79 -2.58 -18.66
CA GLU A 28 9.87 -2.24 -17.58
C GLU A 28 10.32 -2.98 -16.34
N ILE A 29 10.76 -2.24 -15.31
CA ILE A 29 11.14 -2.81 -14.04
C ILE A 29 9.82 -3.31 -13.44
N GLY A 30 9.61 -4.63 -13.49
CA GLY A 30 8.44 -5.26 -12.89
C GLY A 30 8.31 -4.87 -11.42
N PRO A 31 7.13 -5.03 -10.82
CA PRO A 31 6.88 -4.64 -9.44
C PRO A 31 7.90 -5.30 -8.50
N ASP A 32 8.59 -4.49 -7.70
CA ASP A 32 9.51 -4.96 -6.67
C ASP A 32 8.70 -5.57 -5.52
N TRP A 33 8.79 -6.89 -5.37
CA TRP A 33 8.07 -7.59 -4.32
C TRP A 33 8.73 -7.32 -2.97
N ARG A 34 7.96 -6.76 -2.04
CA ARG A 34 8.43 -6.38 -0.70
C ARG A 34 7.72 -7.24 0.36
N PRO A 35 8.43 -7.76 1.36
CA PRO A 35 7.79 -8.30 2.56
C PRO A 35 6.88 -7.26 3.21
N ASN A 36 5.76 -7.71 3.77
CA ASN A 36 4.82 -6.84 4.47
C ASN A 36 5.16 -6.79 5.96
N ASP A 37 6.37 -6.35 6.27
CA ASP A 37 6.87 -6.35 7.65
C ASP A 37 6.18 -5.25 8.47
N PRO A 38 5.75 -5.54 9.71
CA PRO A 38 5.24 -4.50 10.59
C PRO A 38 6.29 -3.43 10.88
N PHE A 39 5.84 -2.18 10.96
CA PHE A 39 6.70 -1.05 11.29
C PHE A 39 6.23 -0.36 12.57
N THR A 40 7.19 0.07 13.39
CA THR A 40 6.90 0.89 14.57
C THR A 40 6.72 2.34 14.15
N GLY A 41 5.64 2.98 14.58
CA GLY A 41 5.39 4.37 14.25
C GLY A 41 4.44 5.06 15.22
N THR A 42 4.61 6.38 15.34
CA THR A 42 3.62 7.24 16.00
C THR A 42 2.79 7.92 14.94
N LEU A 43 1.48 7.68 14.94
CA LEU A 43 0.55 8.28 13.99
C LEU A 43 -0.54 9.05 14.73
N ARG A 44 -0.99 10.15 14.14
CA ARG A 44 -2.12 10.94 14.62
C ARG A 44 -3.35 10.69 13.77
N LEU A 45 -4.48 10.42 14.41
CA LEU A 45 -5.78 10.41 13.74
C LEU A 45 -6.11 11.84 13.26
N ALA A 46 -6.19 12.03 11.94
CA ALA A 46 -6.32 13.34 11.32
C ALA A 46 -7.75 13.66 10.90
N GLU A 47 -8.38 12.77 10.13
CA GLU A 47 -9.70 12.99 9.55
C GLU A 47 -10.40 11.67 9.18
N THR A 48 -11.65 11.75 8.75
CA THR A 48 -12.35 10.66 8.07
C THR A 48 -12.49 10.97 6.58
N ARG A 49 -12.27 9.99 5.71
CA ARG A 49 -12.42 10.15 4.26
C ARG A 49 -13.37 9.09 3.71
N ARG A 50 -14.31 9.49 2.85
CA ARG A 50 -15.26 8.57 2.21
C ARG A 50 -15.08 8.58 0.70
N GLY A 51 -14.81 7.41 0.12
CA GLY A 51 -14.85 7.16 -1.31
C GLY A 51 -16.15 6.48 -1.73
N ARG A 52 -16.23 6.12 -3.01
CA ARG A 52 -17.39 5.39 -3.57
C ARG A 52 -17.53 3.97 -3.01
N SER A 53 -16.42 3.32 -2.66
CA SER A 53 -16.35 1.90 -2.30
C SER A 53 -16.01 1.64 -0.83
N ALA A 54 -15.58 2.66 -0.07
CA ALA A 54 -15.14 2.51 1.30
C ALA A 54 -15.08 3.86 2.03
N ALA A 55 -15.10 3.79 3.36
CA ALA A 55 -14.81 4.90 4.25
C ALA A 55 -13.63 4.54 5.16
N TYR A 56 -12.81 5.55 5.46
CA TYR A 56 -11.52 5.41 6.11
C TYR A 56 -11.36 6.42 7.24
N PHE A 57 -10.61 6.02 8.26
CA PHE A 57 -9.91 6.94 9.15
C PHE A 57 -8.53 7.22 8.58
N ILE A 58 -8.14 8.48 8.47
CA ILE A 58 -6.84 8.89 7.95
C ILE A 58 -5.91 9.15 9.12
N TRP A 59 -4.82 8.40 9.15
CA TRP A 59 -3.73 8.55 10.10
C TRP A 59 -2.57 9.28 9.45
N ARG A 60 -1.93 10.19 10.17
CA ARG A 60 -0.82 11.00 9.64
C ARG A 60 0.44 10.84 10.49
N ALA A 61 1.56 10.60 9.85
CA ALA A 61 2.89 10.66 10.48
C ALA A 61 3.41 12.10 10.54
N ASP A 62 4.47 12.33 11.31
CA ASP A 62 5.05 13.68 11.48
C ASP A 62 5.64 14.26 10.19
N ASP A 63 6.03 13.41 9.23
CA ASP A 63 6.50 13.82 7.91
C ASP A 63 5.37 14.08 6.89
N GLY A 64 4.12 14.04 7.34
CA GLY A 64 2.95 14.33 6.51
C GLY A 64 2.42 13.13 5.71
N ARG A 65 3.07 11.96 5.74
CA ARG A 65 2.54 10.75 5.10
C ARG A 65 1.19 10.35 5.71
N GLU A 66 0.26 9.96 4.84
CA GLU A 66 -1.07 9.54 5.23
C GLU A 66 -1.26 8.03 5.07
N PHE A 67 -1.92 7.44 6.05
CA PHE A 67 -2.18 6.02 6.13
C PHE A 67 -3.68 5.81 6.37
N PRO A 68 -4.44 5.36 5.35
CA PRO A 68 -5.85 5.07 5.53
C PRO A 68 -6.02 3.80 6.37
N MET A 69 -7.01 3.80 7.25
CA MET A 69 -7.41 2.65 8.06
C MET A 69 -8.89 2.38 7.84
N PHE A 70 -9.25 1.11 7.61
CA PHE A 70 -10.65 0.73 7.47
C PHE A 70 -11.39 0.88 8.81
N ILE A 71 -12.68 1.21 8.76
CA ILE A 71 -13.51 1.40 9.96
C ILE A 71 -13.46 0.18 10.90
N SER A 72 -13.48 -1.03 10.35
CA SER A 72 -13.38 -2.25 11.18
C SER A 72 -12.02 -2.39 11.85
N ASP A 73 -10.94 -1.97 11.20
CA ASP A 73 -9.59 -2.01 11.80
C ASP A 73 -9.44 -0.95 12.90
N MET A 74 -10.15 0.18 12.77
CA MET A 74 -10.24 1.17 13.85
C MET A 74 -10.93 0.61 15.09
N LEU A 75 -12.02 -0.15 14.93
CA LEU A 75 -12.67 -0.83 16.05
C LEU A 75 -11.70 -1.80 16.76
N LEU A 76 -10.98 -2.62 15.98
CA LEU A 76 -9.99 -3.54 16.52
C LEU A 76 -8.85 -2.82 17.24
N LEU A 77 -8.39 -1.69 16.71
CA LEU A 77 -7.38 -0.86 17.38
C LEU A 77 -7.89 -0.37 18.75
N VAL A 78 -9.12 0.15 18.82
CA VAL A 78 -9.71 0.60 20.10
C VAL A 78 -9.85 -0.57 21.09
N GLN A 79 -10.17 -1.76 20.61
CA GLN A 79 -10.33 -2.96 21.45
C GLN A 79 -9.00 -3.61 21.85
N SER A 80 -7.90 -3.32 21.15
CA SER A 80 -6.59 -3.94 21.38
C SER A 80 -5.92 -3.56 22.71
N GLY A 81 -6.43 -2.54 23.41
CA GLY A 81 -5.79 -1.99 24.61
C GLY A 81 -4.61 -1.05 24.32
N VAL A 82 -4.26 -0.82 23.05
CA VAL A 82 -3.31 0.21 22.65
C VAL A 82 -3.77 1.58 23.15
N THR A 83 -2.89 2.30 23.82
CA THR A 83 -3.21 3.62 24.36
C THR A 83 -3.36 4.65 23.24
N ILE A 84 -4.56 5.23 23.14
CA ILE A 84 -4.84 6.41 22.32
C ILE A 84 -4.64 7.65 23.19
N ARG A 85 -3.58 8.42 22.90
CA ARG A 85 -3.25 9.65 23.64
C ARG A 85 -4.17 10.81 23.21
N PRO A 86 -4.30 11.86 24.04
CA PRO A 86 -5.02 13.09 23.66
C PRO A 86 -4.58 13.60 22.29
N GLY A 87 -5.53 14.12 21.50
CA GLY A 87 -5.28 14.52 20.12
C GLY A 87 -5.20 13.35 19.11
N GLY A 88 -5.55 12.13 19.54
CA GLY A 88 -5.64 10.96 18.66
C GLY A 88 -4.30 10.37 18.27
N MET A 89 -3.26 10.52 19.10
CA MET A 89 -1.93 9.98 18.83
C MET A 89 -1.79 8.54 19.33
N VAL A 90 -1.28 7.67 18.47
CA VAL A 90 -1.05 6.25 18.79
C VAL A 90 0.37 5.88 18.39
N SER A 91 1.12 5.30 19.34
CA SER A 91 2.45 4.72 19.10
C SER A 91 2.35 3.22 19.23
N THR A 92 2.48 2.51 18.12
CA THR A 92 2.36 1.05 18.08
C THR A 92 3.08 0.47 16.85
N ARG A 93 3.05 -0.85 16.70
CA ARG A 93 3.39 -1.52 15.45
C ARG A 93 2.17 -1.53 14.52
N TRP A 94 2.42 -1.08 13.30
CA TRP A 94 1.47 -0.98 12.21
C TRP A 94 1.84 -1.97 11.11
N VAL A 95 0.85 -2.50 10.42
CA VAL A 95 1.06 -3.40 9.27
C VAL A 95 0.10 -3.02 8.15
N VAL A 96 0.55 -3.12 6.90
CA VAL A 96 -0.29 -2.86 5.74
C VAL A 96 -1.27 -4.02 5.57
N THR A 97 -2.51 -3.70 5.20
CA THR A 97 -3.54 -4.68 4.91
C THR A 97 -4.23 -4.36 3.58
N LYS A 98 -4.61 -5.41 2.85
CA LYS A 98 -5.30 -5.33 1.56
C LYS A 98 -6.70 -5.91 1.70
N ARG A 99 -7.70 -5.20 1.16
CA ARG A 99 -9.10 -5.65 1.10
C ARG A 99 -9.68 -5.37 -0.28
N GLY A 100 -9.76 -6.41 -1.10
CA GLY A 100 -10.10 -6.27 -2.52
C GLY A 100 -9.08 -5.38 -3.24
N ALA A 101 -9.56 -4.30 -3.86
CA ALA A 101 -8.73 -3.31 -4.54
C ALA A 101 -8.19 -2.20 -3.61
N ASN A 102 -8.57 -2.20 -2.32
CA ASN A 102 -8.20 -1.15 -1.37
C ASN A 102 -7.04 -1.57 -0.48
N TYR A 103 -6.24 -0.60 -0.06
CA TYR A 103 -5.13 -0.77 0.87
C TYR A 103 -5.31 0.14 2.09
N GLY A 104 -4.80 -0.30 3.23
CA GLY A 104 -4.78 0.49 4.45
C GLY A 104 -3.77 -0.05 5.47
N ILE A 105 -3.78 0.52 6.67
CA ILE A 105 -3.02 0.03 7.81
C ILE A 105 -3.93 -0.51 8.89
N ARG A 106 -3.38 -1.38 9.73
CA ARG A 106 -3.98 -1.82 11.00
C ARG A 106 -2.91 -1.99 12.07
N HIS A 107 -3.34 -2.13 13.31
CA HIS A 107 -2.46 -2.59 14.38
C HIS A 107 -1.95 -4.01 14.07
N ALA A 108 -0.65 -4.23 14.24
CA ALA A 108 -0.04 -5.55 14.12
C ALA A 108 -0.46 -6.44 15.31
N GLY A 109 -0.87 -7.67 15.02
CA GLY A 109 -1.23 -8.65 16.04
C GLY A 109 0.01 -9.23 16.75
N ALA A 110 -0.20 -9.92 17.86
CA ALA A 110 0.90 -10.46 18.68
C ALA A 110 1.85 -11.39 17.90
N GLU A 111 1.31 -12.24 17.03
CA GLU A 111 2.10 -13.17 16.20
C GLU A 111 3.01 -12.43 15.22
N GLU A 112 2.50 -11.39 14.58
CA GLU A 112 3.26 -10.56 13.62
C GLU A 112 4.35 -9.73 14.28
N VAL A 113 4.24 -9.50 15.60
CA VAL A 113 5.24 -8.80 16.39
C VAL A 113 6.34 -9.77 16.86
N ALA A 114 6.02 -11.06 17.04
CA ALA A 114 6.97 -12.07 17.52
C ALA A 114 7.98 -12.51 16.45
N ASP A 115 7.59 -12.43 15.18
CA ASP A 115 8.40 -12.84 14.02
C ASP A 115 9.26 -11.72 13.42
N ALA A 116 9.24 -10.51 13.99
CA ALA A 116 9.88 -9.29 13.45
C ALA A 116 10.81 -8.59 14.44
#